data_AF-A0A8I1UJ72-F1
#
_entry.id   AF-A0A8I1UJ72-F1
#
_cell.length_a   1.000
_cell.length_b   1.000
_cell.length_c   1.000
_cell.angle_alpha   90.00
_cell.angle_beta   90.00
_cell.angle_gamma   90.00
#
_symmetry.space_group_name_H-M   'P 1'
#
loop_
_entity.id
_entity.type
_entity.pdbx_description
1 polymer ?
#
loop_
_entity_poly.entity_id
_entity_poly.type
_entity_poly.pdbx_seq_one_letter_code
_entity_poly.pdbx_strand_id
1 'polypeptide(L)'
;MTALLTDLYQLAMMRAYLDRGMEEPAVFELFVRKLPAQRNFLVAAGLEQALEFVHLQTLIASKAARIVLSTEGRQLIDFGMRRAHGAEAALFAARSAWLAGFDGTATAEAGRRFGIPAFGTMAHSFVQAHHDERDAFEAFARARPQRPVMLVDTYDTEAAVAKVIALYPALAAEGIRIAGVRLDSSDLAAHARAVRAMLDRAGRRLPGQPALEAARTHARAQLARLPPALRALAPAAVPVAVEISQALRALASEIDAAAS
;
A
#
# COMPACT_ATOMS: atom_id res chain seq x y z
N MET A 1 3.43 -6.41 15.98
CA MET A 1 2.47 -6.57 17.11
C MET A 1 1.00 -6.84 16.71
N THR A 2 0.42 -7.96 17.12
CA THR A 2 -1.03 -8.25 17.09
C THR A 2 -1.71 -7.58 18.28
N ALA A 3 -3.02 -7.27 18.21
CA ALA A 3 -3.80 -6.92 19.41
C ALA A 3 -3.76 -8.03 20.49
N LEU A 4 -3.43 -9.26 20.08
CA LEU A 4 -3.21 -10.42 20.94
C LEU A 4 -1.79 -10.52 21.53
N LEU A 5 -0.88 -9.59 21.20
CA LEU A 5 0.40 -9.52 21.90
C LEU A 5 0.19 -8.75 23.22
N THR A 6 -0.62 -9.35 24.07
CA THR A 6 -1.07 -8.85 25.36
C THR A 6 -1.34 -10.06 26.23
N ASP A 7 -1.33 -9.89 27.55
CA ASP A 7 -1.67 -10.99 28.45
C ASP A 7 -3.18 -11.28 28.38
N LEU A 8 -3.57 -12.56 28.51
CA LEU A 8 -4.98 -12.99 28.42
C LEU A 8 -5.91 -12.21 29.38
N TYR A 9 -5.39 -11.81 30.54
CA TYR A 9 -6.19 -11.07 31.51
C TYR A 9 -6.66 -9.70 30.98
N GLN A 10 -5.90 -9.07 30.07
CA GLN A 10 -6.30 -7.82 29.44
C GLN A 10 -7.58 -8.00 28.60
N LEU A 11 -7.69 -9.11 27.87
CA LEU A 11 -8.88 -9.45 27.11
C LEU A 11 -10.07 -9.82 28.01
N ALA A 12 -9.81 -10.53 29.11
CA ALA A 12 -10.83 -10.84 30.10
C ALA A 12 -11.40 -9.57 30.76
N MET A 13 -10.55 -8.59 31.10
CA MET A 13 -10.98 -7.29 31.62
C MET A 13 -11.77 -6.49 30.58
N MET A 14 -11.31 -6.43 29.33
CA MET A 14 -12.05 -5.77 28.24
C MET A 14 -13.47 -6.32 28.10
N ARG A 15 -13.63 -7.65 28.17
CA ARG A 15 -14.95 -8.29 28.11
C ARG A 15 -15.84 -7.84 29.27
N ALA A 16 -15.30 -7.79 30.48
CA ALA A 16 -16.03 -7.34 31.66
C ALA A 16 -16.46 -5.86 31.57
N TYR A 17 -15.63 -4.99 30.98
CA TYR A 17 -16.00 -3.59 30.76
C TYR A 17 -17.14 -3.44 29.74
N LEU A 18 -17.04 -4.18 28.62
CA LEU A 18 -18.07 -4.17 27.57
C LEU A 18 -19.42 -4.70 28.10
N ASP A 19 -19.44 -5.82 28.82
CA ASP A 19 -20.67 -6.41 29.36
C ASP A 19 -21.36 -5.48 30.40
N ARG A 20 -20.63 -4.49 30.93
CA ARG A 20 -21.13 -3.52 31.92
C ARG A 20 -21.35 -2.12 31.33
N GLY A 21 -21.12 -1.93 30.03
CA GLY A 21 -21.26 -0.62 29.36
C GLY A 21 -20.28 0.45 29.86
N MET A 22 -19.12 0.03 30.36
CA MET A 22 -18.09 0.93 30.89
C MET A 22 -17.20 1.45 29.74
N GLU A 23 -17.65 2.52 29.09
CA GLU A 23 -17.02 3.12 27.90
C GLU A 23 -16.38 4.49 28.20
N GLU A 24 -16.22 4.85 29.47
CA GLU A 24 -15.72 6.15 29.89
C GLU A 24 -14.23 6.36 29.55
N PRO A 25 -13.80 7.61 29.29
CA PRO A 25 -12.38 7.92 29.09
C PRO A 25 -11.52 7.54 30.29
N ALA A 26 -10.42 6.83 30.04
CA ALA A 26 -9.45 6.43 31.05
C ALA A 26 -8.06 7.04 30.79
N VAL A 27 -7.34 7.36 31.86
CA VAL A 27 -5.95 7.83 31.83
C VAL A 27 -5.06 6.77 32.47
N PHE A 28 -3.96 6.43 31.79
CA PHE A 28 -2.98 5.45 32.28
C PHE A 28 -1.64 6.12 32.50
N GLU A 29 -1.06 5.90 33.68
CA GLU A 29 0.28 6.35 34.04
C GLU A 29 1.17 5.16 34.35
N LEU A 30 2.40 5.19 33.86
CA LEU A 30 3.42 4.18 34.15
C LEU A 30 4.46 4.77 35.09
N PHE A 31 4.59 4.18 36.27
CA PHE A 31 5.57 4.58 37.28
C PHE A 31 6.08 3.37 38.07
N VAL A 32 7.24 3.52 38.72
CA VAL A 32 7.82 2.49 39.57
C VAL A 32 7.59 2.84 41.04
N ARG A 33 7.00 1.91 41.80
CA ARG A 33 6.58 2.14 43.20
C ARG A 33 7.73 2.07 44.22
N LYS A 34 8.70 1.20 44.01
CA LYS A 34 9.79 0.97 44.96
C LYS A 34 11.06 0.54 44.22
N LEU A 35 12.17 1.18 44.54
CA LEU A 35 13.48 0.78 44.05
C LEU A 35 14.12 -0.23 45.02
N PRO A 36 15.01 -1.11 44.55
CA PRO A 36 15.86 -1.90 45.45
C PRO A 36 16.62 -0.98 46.41
N ALA A 37 16.83 -1.41 47.66
CA ALA A 37 17.46 -0.58 48.71
C ALA A 37 18.83 -0.01 48.31
N GLN A 38 19.53 -0.68 47.38
CA GLN A 38 20.84 -0.31 46.85
C GLN A 38 20.77 0.70 45.67
N ARG A 39 19.58 1.12 45.20
CA ARG A 39 19.39 1.85 43.94
C ARG A 39 18.43 3.03 44.14
N ASN A 40 18.87 4.25 43.83
CA ASN A 40 18.10 5.48 44.02
C ASN A 40 17.62 6.14 42.71
N PHE A 41 17.89 5.54 41.56
CA PHE A 41 17.41 6.00 40.25
C PHE A 41 17.02 4.83 39.34
N LEU A 42 16.29 5.17 38.27
CA LEU A 42 16.02 4.30 37.13
C LEU A 42 16.38 5.07 35.86
N VAL A 43 16.74 4.32 34.82
CA VAL A 43 16.81 4.85 33.46
C VAL A 43 15.60 4.29 32.72
N ALA A 44 14.72 5.18 32.27
CA ALA A 44 13.65 4.79 31.35
C ALA A 44 14.26 4.56 29.96
N ALA A 45 13.97 3.41 29.36
CA ALA A 45 14.36 3.05 28.00
C ALA A 45 13.15 2.40 27.32
N GLY A 46 12.94 2.65 26.02
CA GLY A 46 11.73 2.18 25.32
C GLY A 46 10.87 3.29 24.69
N LEU A 47 11.09 4.56 25.05
CA LEU A 47 10.29 5.68 24.55
C LEU A 47 10.44 5.84 23.03
N GLU A 48 11.67 5.70 22.54
CA GLU A 48 11.99 5.71 21.11
C GLU A 48 11.20 4.63 20.36
N GLN A 49 11.18 3.40 20.84
CA GLN A 49 10.48 2.27 20.19
C GLN A 49 8.95 2.47 20.16
N ALA A 50 8.37 3.02 21.23
CA ALA A 50 6.95 3.35 21.27
C ALA A 50 6.60 4.45 20.26
N LEU A 51 7.44 5.49 20.16
CA LEU A 51 7.28 6.56 19.18
C LEU A 51 7.51 6.06 17.75
N GLU A 52 8.55 5.27 17.50
CA GLU A 52 8.87 4.63 16.22
C GLU A 52 7.69 3.83 15.68
N PHE A 53 7.01 3.07 16.56
CA PHE A 53 5.86 2.27 16.19
C PHE A 53 4.70 3.10 15.62
N VAL A 54 4.36 4.22 16.29
CA VAL A 54 3.31 5.15 15.85
C VAL A 54 3.79 5.92 14.62
N HIS A 55 5.05 6.33 14.62
CA HIS A 55 5.67 7.14 13.60
C HIS A 55 5.71 6.43 12.25
N LEU A 56 6.20 5.18 12.20
CA LEU A 56 6.30 4.40 10.96
C LEU A 56 4.93 4.25 10.28
N GLN A 57 3.92 3.83 11.03
CA GLN A 57 2.58 3.60 10.48
C GLN A 57 1.94 4.89 9.97
N THR A 58 2.14 6.00 10.70
CA THR A 58 1.62 7.32 10.33
C THR A 58 2.30 7.88 9.09
N LEU A 59 3.63 7.75 9.00
CA LEU A 59 4.40 8.18 7.83
C LEU A 59 4.03 7.39 6.57
N ILE A 60 3.95 6.07 6.66
CA ILE A 60 3.57 5.23 5.52
C ILE A 60 2.14 5.54 5.08
N ALA A 61 1.18 5.66 6.01
CA ALA A 61 -0.20 6.00 5.68
C ALA A 61 -0.28 7.38 4.99
N SER A 62 0.44 8.38 5.51
CA SER A 62 0.49 9.72 4.93
C SER A 62 1.10 9.73 3.52
N LYS A 63 2.20 8.99 3.32
CA LYS A 63 2.82 8.84 2.00
C LYS A 63 1.91 8.10 1.02
N ALA A 64 1.27 7.02 1.46
CA ALA A 64 0.33 6.25 0.67
C ALA A 64 -0.89 7.10 0.26
N ALA A 65 -1.43 7.90 1.17
CA ALA A 65 -2.52 8.84 0.86
C ALA A 65 -2.11 9.84 -0.23
N ARG A 66 -0.89 10.39 -0.17
CA ARG A 66 -0.36 11.26 -1.23
C ARG A 66 -0.26 10.55 -2.58
N ILE A 67 0.14 9.28 -2.60
CA ILE A 67 0.20 8.48 -3.82
C ILE A 67 -1.21 8.28 -4.38
N VAL A 68 -2.17 7.87 -3.55
CA VAL A 68 -3.60 7.69 -3.93
C VAL A 68 -4.19 8.96 -4.55
N LEU A 69 -3.93 10.12 -3.96
CA LEU A 69 -4.40 11.40 -4.48
C LEU A 69 -3.80 11.75 -5.86
N SER A 70 -2.60 11.25 -6.16
CA SER A 70 -1.89 11.54 -7.43
C SER A 70 -2.21 10.56 -8.56
N THR A 71 -2.96 9.49 -8.32
CA THR A 71 -3.07 8.37 -9.28
C THR A 71 -4.39 8.32 -10.04
N GLU A 72 -5.30 9.28 -9.80
CA GLU A 72 -6.57 9.42 -10.52
C GLU A 72 -7.42 8.13 -10.54
N GLY A 73 -7.41 7.39 -9.42
CA GLY A 73 -8.17 6.15 -9.28
C GLY A 73 -7.55 4.92 -9.97
N ARG A 74 -6.29 5.00 -10.40
CA ARG A 74 -5.54 3.82 -10.85
C ARG A 74 -5.24 2.89 -9.69
N GLN A 75 -5.19 1.60 -9.98
CA GLN A 75 -4.90 0.56 -9.00
C GLN A 75 -3.49 0.73 -8.40
N LEU A 76 -3.40 0.61 -7.09
CA LEU A 76 -2.16 0.73 -6.32
C LEU A 76 -1.94 -0.50 -5.46
N ILE A 77 -0.80 -1.17 -5.66
CA ILE A 77 -0.42 -2.37 -4.93
C ILE A 77 0.91 -2.12 -4.23
N ASP A 78 0.97 -2.42 -2.93
CA ASP A 78 2.21 -2.35 -2.17
C ASP A 78 3.14 -3.54 -2.50
N PHE A 79 4.38 -3.25 -2.91
CA PHE A 79 5.45 -4.24 -3.13
C PHE A 79 6.68 -3.99 -2.24
N GLY A 80 6.51 -3.22 -1.15
CA GLY A 80 7.60 -2.68 -0.33
C GLY A 80 8.30 -3.66 0.61
N MET A 81 7.72 -4.84 0.87
CA MET A 81 8.22 -5.80 1.87
C MET A 81 9.72 -6.08 1.78
N ARG A 82 10.27 -6.26 0.57
CA ARG A 82 11.69 -6.59 0.35
C ARG A 82 12.66 -5.48 0.74
N ARG A 83 12.17 -4.25 0.94
CA ARG A 83 12.94 -3.08 1.37
C ARG A 83 12.58 -2.63 2.79
N ALA A 84 11.56 -3.24 3.39
CA ALA A 84 11.16 -2.90 4.75
C ALA A 84 12.22 -3.38 5.75
N HIS A 85 12.37 -2.62 6.83
CA HIS A 85 13.29 -2.94 7.91
C HIS A 85 12.70 -4.01 8.83
N GLY A 86 12.70 -5.26 8.36
CA GLY A 86 12.19 -6.41 9.09
C GLY A 86 10.74 -6.77 8.78
N ALA A 87 10.34 -7.98 9.18
CA ALA A 87 9.04 -8.56 8.84
C ALA A 87 7.86 -7.77 9.43
N GLU A 88 7.98 -7.29 10.67
CA GLU A 88 6.90 -6.49 11.28
C GLU A 88 6.69 -5.15 10.58
N ALA A 89 7.79 -4.45 10.23
CA ALA A 89 7.70 -3.20 9.50
C ALA A 89 7.01 -3.41 8.14
N ALA A 90 7.29 -4.50 7.44
CA ALA A 90 6.60 -4.86 6.19
C ALA A 90 5.09 -5.06 6.40
N LEU A 91 4.70 -5.79 7.44
CA LEU A 91 3.28 -6.04 7.75
C LEU A 91 2.52 -4.76 8.06
N PHE A 92 3.12 -3.88 8.85
CA PHE A 92 2.51 -2.62 9.21
C PHE A 92 2.52 -1.62 8.07
N ALA A 93 3.55 -1.60 7.22
CA ALA A 93 3.58 -0.79 6.03
C ALA A 93 2.45 -1.20 5.05
N ALA A 94 2.29 -2.50 4.79
CA ALA A 94 1.21 -3.02 3.95
C ALA A 94 -0.17 -2.65 4.49
N ARG A 95 -0.39 -2.81 5.81
CA ARG A 95 -1.63 -2.41 6.49
C ARG A 95 -1.89 -0.91 6.39
N SER A 96 -0.89 -0.09 6.67
CA SER A 96 -1.00 1.38 6.62
C SER A 96 -1.29 1.88 5.20
N ALA A 97 -0.63 1.31 4.19
CA ALA A 97 -0.88 1.66 2.79
C ALA A 97 -2.30 1.29 2.35
N TRP A 98 -2.78 0.10 2.74
CA TRP A 98 -4.14 -0.34 2.47
C TRP A 98 -5.19 0.57 3.14
N LEU A 99 -4.99 0.91 4.43
CA LEU A 99 -5.87 1.86 5.14
C LEU A 99 -5.93 3.23 4.47
N ALA A 100 -4.82 3.68 3.87
CA ALA A 100 -4.74 4.96 3.18
C ALA A 100 -5.35 4.94 1.76
N GLY A 101 -5.74 3.77 1.24
CA GLY A 101 -6.43 3.62 -0.04
C GLY A 101 -5.72 2.81 -1.11
N PHE A 102 -4.64 2.08 -0.79
CA PHE A 102 -4.10 1.09 -1.72
C PHE A 102 -5.06 -0.10 -1.87
N ASP A 103 -5.07 -0.75 -3.04
CA ASP A 103 -5.99 -1.85 -3.36
C ASP A 103 -5.50 -3.22 -2.87
N GLY A 104 -4.21 -3.35 -2.55
CA GLY A 104 -3.64 -4.61 -2.07
C GLY A 104 -2.14 -4.56 -1.77
N THR A 105 -1.56 -5.72 -1.47
CA THR A 105 -0.14 -5.88 -1.13
C THR A 105 0.43 -7.19 -1.68
N ALA A 106 1.73 -7.23 -1.93
CA ALA A 106 2.48 -8.45 -2.21
C ALA A 106 2.89 -9.22 -0.95
N THR A 107 2.67 -8.64 0.23
CA THR A 107 3.01 -9.25 1.52
C THR A 107 1.98 -10.32 1.87
N ALA A 108 2.27 -11.59 1.56
CA ALA A 108 1.34 -12.71 1.75
C ALA A 108 0.81 -12.82 3.19
N GLU A 109 1.68 -12.63 4.18
CA GLU A 109 1.30 -12.67 5.59
C GLU A 109 0.36 -11.51 5.98
N ALA A 110 0.47 -10.34 5.35
CA ALA A 110 -0.47 -9.23 5.57
C ALA A 110 -1.85 -9.59 5.01
N GLY A 111 -1.91 -10.28 3.86
CA GLY A 111 -3.17 -10.79 3.33
C GLY A 111 -3.83 -11.82 4.25
N ARG A 112 -3.06 -12.79 4.76
CA ARG A 112 -3.55 -13.79 5.73
C ARG A 112 -4.05 -13.15 7.03
N ARG A 113 -3.33 -12.16 7.55
CA ARG A 113 -3.55 -11.60 8.89
C ARG A 113 -4.57 -10.48 8.94
N PHE A 114 -4.66 -9.66 7.89
CA PHE A 114 -5.52 -8.47 7.85
C PHE A 114 -6.63 -8.55 6.80
N GLY A 115 -6.69 -9.63 6.00
CA GLY A 115 -7.66 -9.77 4.92
C GLY A 115 -7.40 -8.85 3.73
N ILE A 116 -6.19 -8.28 3.63
CA ILE A 116 -5.80 -7.41 2.51
C ILE A 116 -5.68 -8.26 1.24
N PRO A 117 -6.27 -7.86 0.10
CA PRO A 117 -6.07 -8.56 -1.16
C PRO A 117 -4.57 -8.73 -1.48
N ALA A 118 -4.13 -9.99 -1.59
CA ALA A 118 -2.75 -10.33 -1.89
C ALA A 118 -2.54 -10.41 -3.40
N PHE A 119 -1.50 -9.75 -3.89
CA PHE A 119 -1.13 -9.71 -5.31
C PHE A 119 0.27 -10.26 -5.52
N GLY A 120 0.48 -10.99 -6.61
CA GLY A 120 1.79 -11.51 -6.95
C GLY A 120 1.91 -11.74 -8.44
N THR A 121 2.96 -11.16 -9.03
CA THR A 121 3.31 -11.35 -10.44
C THR A 121 4.53 -12.25 -10.55
N MET A 122 5.12 -12.28 -11.74
CA MET A 122 6.38 -12.95 -12.01
C MET A 122 7.60 -12.12 -11.56
N ALA A 123 8.74 -12.78 -11.33
CA ALA A 123 10.03 -12.16 -10.99
C ALA A 123 11.08 -12.49 -12.06
N HIS A 124 12.11 -11.66 -12.21
CA HIS A 124 13.18 -11.89 -13.20
C HIS A 124 13.86 -13.25 -13.02
N SER A 125 14.12 -13.66 -11.77
CA SER A 125 14.74 -14.96 -11.48
C SER A 125 13.92 -16.15 -12.00
N PHE A 126 12.59 -16.03 -12.06
CA PHE A 126 11.74 -17.06 -12.65
C PHE A 126 11.96 -17.14 -14.17
N VAL A 127 12.02 -16.00 -14.85
CA VAL A 127 12.29 -15.94 -16.30
C VAL A 127 13.68 -16.49 -16.60
N GLN A 128 14.70 -16.08 -15.85
CA GLN A 128 16.09 -16.50 -16.03
C GLN A 128 16.34 -17.99 -15.73
N ALA A 129 15.46 -18.63 -14.96
CA ALA A 129 15.53 -20.06 -14.69
C ALA A 129 15.05 -20.93 -15.85
N HIS A 130 14.45 -20.33 -16.88
CA HIS A 130 13.99 -21.03 -18.09
C HIS A 130 14.96 -20.75 -19.24
N HIS A 131 15.02 -21.69 -20.20
CA HIS A 131 15.86 -21.54 -21.38
C HIS A 131 15.34 -20.46 -22.34
N ASP A 132 14.02 -20.25 -22.40
CA ASP A 132 13.39 -19.18 -23.16
C ASP A 132 12.29 -18.48 -22.34
N GLU A 133 12.11 -17.18 -22.59
CA GLU A 133 11.09 -16.37 -21.90
C GLU A 133 9.66 -16.85 -22.17
N ARG A 134 9.37 -17.38 -23.36
CA ARG A 134 8.06 -17.91 -23.70
C ARG A 134 7.70 -19.08 -22.80
N ASP A 135 8.66 -19.98 -22.55
CA ASP A 135 8.47 -21.14 -21.68
C ASP A 135 8.12 -20.68 -20.26
N ALA A 136 8.81 -19.66 -19.75
CA ALA A 136 8.49 -19.05 -18.47
C ALA A 136 7.06 -18.46 -18.45
N PHE A 137 6.67 -17.72 -19.48
CA PHE A 137 5.33 -17.11 -19.55
C PHE A 137 4.22 -18.16 -19.58
N GLU A 138 4.39 -19.23 -20.37
CA GLU A 138 3.45 -20.34 -20.43
C GLU A 138 3.36 -21.08 -19.08
N ALA A 139 4.51 -21.41 -18.48
CA ALA A 139 4.56 -22.08 -17.17
C ALA A 139 3.88 -21.24 -16.08
N PHE A 140 4.15 -19.93 -16.04
CA PHE A 140 3.55 -19.03 -15.07
C PHE A 140 2.04 -18.88 -15.29
N ALA A 141 1.59 -18.75 -16.54
CA ALA A 141 0.17 -18.65 -16.88
C ALA A 141 -0.62 -19.88 -16.42
N ARG A 142 -0.08 -21.09 -16.65
CA ARG A 142 -0.71 -22.36 -16.25
C ARG A 142 -0.68 -22.57 -14.73
N ALA A 143 0.38 -22.14 -14.05
CA ALA A 143 0.47 -22.20 -12.59
C ALA A 143 -0.48 -21.19 -11.90
N ARG A 144 -0.75 -20.05 -12.54
CA ARG A 144 -1.65 -18.99 -12.04
C ARG A 144 -2.68 -18.61 -13.10
N PRO A 145 -3.65 -19.50 -13.39
CA PRO A 145 -4.60 -19.29 -14.49
C PRO A 145 -5.56 -18.12 -14.23
N GLN A 146 -5.72 -17.75 -12.95
CA GLN A 146 -6.52 -16.61 -12.54
C GLN A 146 -5.75 -15.31 -12.72
N ARG A 147 -5.92 -14.68 -13.90
CA ARG A 147 -5.45 -13.32 -14.21
C ARG A 147 -3.91 -13.14 -14.11
N PRO A 148 -3.08 -13.93 -14.80
CA PRO A 148 -1.64 -13.78 -14.73
C PRO A 148 -1.16 -12.45 -15.33
N VAL A 149 -0.10 -11.89 -14.75
CA VAL A 149 0.57 -10.67 -15.21
C VAL A 149 2.03 -11.00 -15.52
N MET A 150 2.45 -10.76 -16.76
CA MET A 150 3.76 -11.16 -17.26
C MET A 150 4.79 -10.05 -17.07
N LEU A 151 5.92 -10.36 -16.43
CA LEU A 151 7.10 -9.51 -16.41
C LEU A 151 7.82 -9.61 -17.75
N VAL A 152 7.96 -8.50 -18.46
CA VAL A 152 8.40 -8.51 -19.87
C VAL A 152 9.75 -7.83 -20.10
N ASP A 153 10.39 -7.28 -19.09
CA ASP A 153 11.63 -6.49 -19.23
C ASP A 153 12.85 -7.20 -18.63
N THR A 154 12.91 -8.54 -18.76
CA THR A 154 14.09 -9.30 -18.32
C THR A 154 15.26 -9.17 -19.29
N TYR A 155 14.97 -9.15 -20.60
CA TYR A 155 15.97 -8.95 -21.65
C TYR A 155 15.56 -7.79 -22.56
N ASP A 156 14.64 -8.02 -23.50
CA ASP A 156 14.12 -7.01 -24.43
C ASP A 156 12.60 -6.90 -24.28
N THR A 157 12.14 -5.71 -23.88
CA THR A 157 10.76 -5.45 -23.49
C THR A 157 9.77 -5.69 -24.65
N GLU A 158 10.04 -5.11 -25.81
CA GLU A 158 9.16 -5.19 -26.98
C GLU A 158 9.14 -6.61 -27.55
N ALA A 159 10.29 -7.29 -27.63
CA ALA A 159 10.39 -8.68 -28.06
C ALA A 159 9.63 -9.62 -27.11
N ALA A 160 9.76 -9.43 -25.79
CA ALA A 160 9.02 -10.20 -24.79
C ALA A 160 7.50 -9.95 -24.90
N VAL A 161 7.07 -8.71 -25.13
CA VAL A 161 5.65 -8.39 -25.36
C VAL A 161 5.13 -9.05 -26.63
N ALA A 162 5.93 -9.14 -27.69
CA ALA A 162 5.56 -9.89 -28.89
C ALA A 162 5.36 -11.39 -28.58
N LYS A 163 6.23 -11.99 -27.74
CA LYS A 163 6.04 -13.36 -27.23
C LYS A 163 4.73 -13.50 -26.45
N VAL A 164 4.43 -12.57 -25.51
CA VAL A 164 3.15 -12.57 -24.77
C VAL A 164 1.94 -12.45 -25.70
N ILE A 165 2.03 -11.60 -26.74
CA ILE A 165 0.95 -11.43 -27.72
C ILE A 165 0.66 -12.75 -28.44
N ALA A 166 1.71 -13.48 -28.85
CA ALA A 166 1.58 -14.77 -29.51
C ALA A 166 0.96 -15.87 -28.62
N LEU A 167 1.06 -15.74 -27.29
CA LEU A 167 0.50 -16.70 -26.34
C LEU A 167 -1.00 -16.55 -26.08
N TYR A 168 -1.60 -15.38 -26.33
CA TYR A 168 -3.01 -15.17 -26.00
C TYR A 168 -3.98 -16.20 -26.60
N PRO A 169 -3.90 -16.59 -27.89
CA PRO A 169 -4.85 -17.55 -28.46
C PRO A 169 -4.75 -18.93 -27.81
N ALA A 170 -3.53 -19.42 -27.60
CA ALA A 170 -3.28 -20.73 -26.99
C ALA A 170 -3.78 -20.77 -25.54
N LEU A 171 -3.42 -19.76 -24.73
CA LEU A 171 -3.86 -19.68 -23.34
C LEU A 171 -5.38 -19.46 -23.22
N ALA A 172 -5.99 -18.72 -24.15
CA ALA A 172 -7.44 -18.55 -24.19
C ALA A 172 -8.18 -19.86 -24.48
N ALA A 173 -7.63 -20.73 -25.32
CA ALA A 173 -8.17 -22.07 -25.56
C ALA A 173 -8.11 -22.96 -24.30
N GLU A 174 -7.15 -22.71 -23.41
CA GLU A 174 -7.03 -23.34 -22.08
C GLU A 174 -7.90 -22.64 -21.01
N GLY A 175 -8.68 -21.61 -21.37
CA GLY A 175 -9.52 -20.84 -20.45
C GLY A 175 -8.75 -19.80 -19.61
N ILE A 176 -7.47 -19.57 -19.91
CA ILE A 176 -6.57 -18.67 -19.19
C ILE A 176 -6.61 -17.28 -19.83
N ARG A 177 -6.85 -16.24 -19.01
CA ARG A 177 -6.88 -14.85 -19.47
C ARG A 177 -5.77 -14.03 -18.84
N ILE A 178 -4.73 -13.72 -19.62
CA ILE A 178 -3.66 -12.81 -19.20
C ILE A 178 -4.25 -11.44 -18.86
N ALA A 179 -3.98 -10.96 -17.65
CA ALA A 179 -4.53 -9.71 -17.12
C ALA A 179 -3.71 -8.48 -17.51
N GLY A 180 -2.42 -8.65 -17.79
CA GLY A 180 -1.56 -7.54 -18.20
C GLY A 180 -0.10 -7.94 -18.29
N VAL A 181 0.74 -6.92 -18.46
CA VAL A 181 2.19 -7.01 -18.46
C VAL A 181 2.76 -6.01 -17.44
N ARG A 182 3.93 -6.30 -16.89
CA ARG A 182 4.63 -5.49 -15.90
C ARG A 182 5.98 -5.03 -16.44
N LEU A 183 6.28 -3.75 -16.21
CA LEU A 183 7.55 -3.09 -16.49
C LEU A 183 8.16 -2.65 -15.16
N ASP A 184 9.46 -2.90 -14.98
CA ASP A 184 10.26 -2.67 -13.76
C ASP A 184 11.60 -1.94 -14.09
N SER A 185 11.82 -1.52 -15.35
CA SER A 185 13.04 -0.86 -15.86
C SER A 185 12.95 0.68 -15.93
N SER A 186 14.07 1.36 -16.19
CA SER A 186 14.24 2.81 -15.93
C SER A 186 13.50 3.77 -16.87
N ASP A 187 13.21 3.40 -18.13
CA ASP A 187 12.39 4.23 -19.03
C ASP A 187 10.95 3.71 -19.14
N LEU A 188 10.25 3.76 -18.00
CA LEU A 188 8.86 3.30 -17.90
C LEU A 188 7.93 4.02 -18.87
N ALA A 189 8.17 5.32 -19.13
CA ALA A 189 7.24 6.12 -19.93
C ALA A 189 7.30 5.75 -21.42
N ALA A 190 8.51 5.60 -21.99
CA ALA A 190 8.66 5.21 -23.38
C ALA A 190 8.18 3.77 -23.60
N HIS A 191 8.66 2.83 -22.77
CA HIS A 191 8.25 1.42 -22.88
C HIS A 191 6.75 1.25 -22.65
N ALA A 192 6.14 1.94 -21.68
CA ALA A 192 4.68 1.85 -21.48
C ALA A 192 3.89 2.29 -22.71
N ARG A 193 4.31 3.36 -23.41
CA ARG A 193 3.66 3.81 -24.65
C ARG A 193 3.85 2.81 -25.79
N ALA A 194 5.08 2.30 -25.99
CA ALA A 194 5.38 1.31 -27.02
C ALA A 194 4.59 0.01 -26.81
N VAL A 195 4.65 -0.54 -25.60
CA VAL A 195 3.92 -1.74 -25.20
C VAL A 195 2.41 -1.56 -25.32
N ARG A 196 1.88 -0.39 -24.90
CA ARG A 196 0.45 -0.08 -25.05
C ARG A 196 0.03 -0.12 -26.52
N ALA A 197 0.81 0.49 -27.41
CA ALA A 197 0.53 0.49 -28.85
C ALA A 197 0.58 -0.93 -29.45
N MET A 198 1.55 -1.77 -29.03
CA MET A 198 1.64 -3.17 -29.47
C MET A 198 0.41 -3.98 -29.04
N LEU A 199 0.03 -3.87 -27.78
CA LEU A 199 -1.14 -4.57 -27.23
C LEU A 199 -2.45 -4.08 -27.87
N ASP A 200 -2.59 -2.78 -28.15
CA ASP A 200 -3.78 -2.23 -28.80
C ASP A 200 -3.91 -2.69 -30.26
N ARG A 201 -2.78 -2.77 -31.01
CA ARG A 201 -2.75 -3.38 -32.35
C ARG A 201 -3.14 -4.85 -32.34
N ALA A 202 -2.80 -5.57 -31.26
CA ALA A 202 -3.20 -6.96 -31.03
C ALA A 202 -4.64 -7.10 -30.46
N GLY A 203 -5.42 -6.02 -30.40
CA GLY A 203 -6.80 -6.03 -29.91
C GLY A 203 -6.96 -6.11 -28.38
N ARG A 204 -5.87 -5.93 -27.61
CA ARG A 204 -5.85 -6.01 -26.13
C ARG A 204 -6.01 -4.64 -25.48
N ARG A 205 -7.05 -3.90 -25.86
CA ARG A 205 -7.29 -2.53 -25.38
C ARG A 205 -7.60 -2.49 -23.90
N LEU A 206 -7.09 -1.47 -23.20
CA LEU A 206 -7.59 -1.15 -21.86
C LEU A 206 -9.02 -0.63 -21.98
N PRO A 207 -9.88 -0.86 -20.97
CA PRO A 207 -11.09 -0.05 -20.84
C PRO A 207 -10.68 1.43 -20.85
N GLY A 208 -11.47 2.27 -21.52
CA GLY A 208 -11.20 3.71 -21.56
C GLY A 208 -11.03 4.28 -20.15
N GLN A 209 -10.26 5.36 -20.02
CA GLN A 209 -10.15 6.06 -18.75
C GLN A 209 -11.57 6.41 -18.27
N PRO A 210 -11.88 6.21 -16.97
CA PRO A 210 -13.18 6.61 -16.46
C PRO A 210 -13.36 8.10 -16.75
N ALA A 211 -14.55 8.47 -17.23
CA ALA A 211 -14.88 9.87 -17.41
C ALA A 211 -14.64 10.62 -16.09
N LEU A 212 -14.28 11.91 -16.17
CA LEU A 212 -14.02 12.75 -15.00
C LEU A 212 -15.14 12.63 -13.94
N GLU A 213 -16.39 12.48 -14.39
CA GLU A 213 -17.53 12.29 -13.49
C GLU A 213 -17.58 10.94 -12.76
N ALA A 214 -17.09 9.87 -13.38
CA ALA A 214 -16.96 8.58 -12.71
C ALA A 214 -15.86 8.63 -11.64
N ALA A 215 -14.75 9.33 -11.89
CA ALA A 215 -13.69 9.56 -10.90
C ALA A 215 -14.19 10.41 -9.71
N ARG A 216 -14.93 11.50 -9.97
CA ARG A 216 -15.55 12.33 -8.92
C ARG A 216 -16.56 11.56 -8.08
N THR A 217 -17.36 10.70 -8.72
CA THR A 217 -18.33 9.85 -8.05
C THR A 217 -17.65 8.84 -7.12
N HIS A 218 -16.56 8.22 -7.59
CA HIS A 218 -15.75 7.32 -6.76
C HIS A 218 -15.15 8.05 -5.55
N ALA A 219 -14.53 9.22 -5.75
CA ALA A 219 -13.96 10.02 -4.67
C ALA A 219 -15.02 10.41 -3.62
N ARG A 220 -16.21 10.82 -4.06
CA ARG A 220 -17.35 11.11 -3.15
C ARG A 220 -17.80 9.87 -2.39
N ALA A 221 -17.85 8.71 -3.04
CA ALA A 221 -18.23 7.45 -2.40
C ALA A 221 -17.21 6.99 -1.34
N GLN A 222 -15.91 7.17 -1.60
CA GLN A 222 -14.86 6.89 -0.61
C GLN A 222 -14.92 7.88 0.55
N LEU A 223 -15.11 9.17 0.26
CA LEU A 223 -15.28 10.19 1.30
C LEU A 223 -16.49 9.88 2.19
N ALA A 224 -17.61 9.47 1.61
CA ALA A 224 -18.84 9.13 2.33
C ALA A 224 -18.69 7.91 3.26
N ARG A 225 -17.75 7.01 2.97
CA ARG A 225 -17.43 5.83 3.80
C ARG A 225 -16.62 6.16 5.05
N LEU A 226 -16.00 7.33 5.10
CA LEU A 226 -15.22 7.73 6.26
C LEU A 226 -16.14 7.98 7.48
N PRO A 227 -15.69 7.69 8.71
CA PRO A 227 -16.37 8.11 9.93
C PRO A 227 -16.76 9.60 9.90
N PRO A 228 -17.89 10.02 10.49
CA PRO A 228 -18.33 11.42 10.50
C PRO A 228 -17.24 12.40 10.98
N ALA A 229 -16.45 11.99 11.98
CA ALA A 229 -15.33 12.76 12.52
C ALA A 229 -14.22 13.05 11.49
N LEU A 230 -14.10 12.26 10.43
CA LEU A 230 -13.15 12.44 9.33
C LEU A 230 -13.77 13.10 8.08
N ARG A 231 -15.10 13.30 8.07
CA ARG A 231 -15.84 13.96 6.99
C ARG A 231 -16.15 15.44 7.27
N ALA A 232 -16.13 15.85 8.53
CA ALA A 232 -16.48 17.19 8.97
C ALA A 232 -15.25 17.93 9.50
N LEU A 233 -15.07 19.18 9.05
CA LEU A 233 -14.14 20.11 9.69
C LEU A 233 -14.87 20.73 10.89
N ALA A 234 -14.60 20.24 12.09
CA ALA A 234 -15.02 20.90 13.31
C ALA A 234 -13.96 21.96 13.70
N PRO A 235 -14.37 23.15 14.15
CA PRO A 235 -13.45 24.08 14.82
C PRO A 235 -12.76 23.34 15.98
N ALA A 236 -11.44 23.37 16.02
CA ALA A 236 -10.69 22.76 17.11
C ALA A 236 -11.16 23.37 18.44
N ALA A 237 -11.54 22.53 19.40
CA ALA A 237 -12.01 22.97 20.72
C ALA A 237 -10.95 23.80 21.48
N VAL A 238 -9.68 23.65 21.09
CA VAL A 238 -8.57 24.49 21.51
C VAL A 238 -8.05 25.20 20.26
N PRO A 239 -7.98 26.55 20.24
CA PRO A 239 -7.41 27.27 19.11
C PRO A 239 -5.93 26.89 18.95
N VAL A 240 -5.64 26.07 17.95
CA VAL A 240 -4.27 25.78 17.55
C VAL A 240 -3.80 26.97 16.72
N ALA A 241 -2.98 27.84 17.30
CA ALA A 241 -2.35 28.93 16.58
C ALA A 241 -1.34 28.33 15.59
N VAL A 242 -1.74 28.22 14.31
CA VAL A 242 -0.83 27.81 13.24
C VAL A 242 -0.07 29.05 12.76
N GLU A 243 1.12 29.26 13.32
CA GLU A 243 2.06 30.23 12.75
C GLU A 243 2.80 29.61 11.57
N ILE A 244 2.40 30.02 10.36
CA ILE A 244 3.16 29.70 9.15
C ILE A 244 4.40 30.60 9.13
N SER A 245 5.58 30.00 9.26
CA SER A 245 6.85 30.72 9.21
C SER A 245 6.98 31.58 7.94
N GLN A 246 7.65 32.72 8.05
CA GLN A 246 7.91 33.59 6.89
C GLN A 246 8.59 32.83 5.74
N ALA A 247 9.48 31.89 6.05
CA ALA A 247 10.16 31.07 5.06
C ALA A 247 9.20 30.19 4.24
N LEU A 248 8.20 29.57 4.89
CA LEU A 248 7.18 28.78 4.21
C LEU A 248 6.26 29.63 3.33
N ARG A 249 5.96 30.86 3.76
CA ARG A 249 5.18 31.81 2.94
C ARG A 249 5.96 32.26 1.70
N ALA A 250 7.24 32.59 1.87
CA ALA A 250 8.11 32.97 0.77
C ALA A 250 8.25 31.85 -0.26
N LEU A 251 8.45 30.61 0.20
CA LEU A 251 8.54 29.43 -0.67
C LEU A 251 7.23 29.17 -1.43
N ALA A 252 6.07 29.33 -0.77
CA ALA A 252 4.77 29.18 -1.43
C ALA A 252 4.60 30.24 -2.54
N SER A 253 4.94 31.50 -2.27
CA SER A 253 4.88 32.56 -3.29
C SER A 253 5.86 32.35 -4.45
N GLU A 254 7.06 31.82 -4.21
CA GLU A 254 7.98 31.45 -5.29
C GLU A 254 7.41 30.34 -6.17
N ILE A 255 6.81 29.32 -5.57
CA ILE A 255 6.21 28.20 -6.31
C ILE A 255 5.00 28.68 -7.13
N ASP A 256 4.13 29.51 -6.57
CA ASP A 256 2.95 30.05 -7.26
C ASP A 256 3.36 30.98 -8.43
N ALA A 257 4.41 31.78 -8.23
CA ALA A 257 4.97 32.64 -9.27
C ALA A 257 5.66 31.84 -10.40
N ALA A 258 6.27 30.70 -10.09
CA ALA A 258 6.90 29.82 -11.07
C ALA A 258 5.91 28.96 -11.85
N ALA A 259 4.67 28.85 -11.36
CA ALA A 259 3.58 28.10 -11.99
C ALA A 259 2.66 28.98 -12.88
N SER A 260 2.96 30.28 -13.00
CA SER A 260 2.25 31.28 -13.82
C SER A 260 3.04 31.61 -15.09
#